data_AF-A0A8S9GGG8-F1
#
_entry.id   AF-A0A8S9GGG8-F1
#
_cell.length_a   1.000
_cell.length_b   1.000
_cell.length_c   1.000
_cell.angle_alpha   90.00
_cell.angle_beta   90.00
_cell.angle_gamma   90.00
#
_symmetry.space_group_name_H-M   'P 1'
#
loop_
_entity.id
_entity.type
_entity.pdbx_description
1 polymer ?
#
loop_
_entity_poly.entity_id
_entity_poly.type
_entity_poly.pdbx_seq_one_letter_code
_entity_poly.pdbx_strand_id
1 'polypeptide(L)'
;MASMSTAFPKTTPFLSHPLTKSDSLIATTVSFPSSARSRSLRRATLRVRSALIEPDGGKLVELVVPETRRREKKHEAADLPRVKLTAIDLQWMHVLSEGWASPLRGFMREAEFLQTLHFNSLRLDDGSVVNILRCD
;
A
#
# COMPACT_ATOMS: atom_id res chain seq x y z
N MET A 1 54.44 15.41 -12.29
CA MET A 1 53.84 16.59 -12.93
C MET A 1 52.59 16.94 -12.14
N ALA A 2 52.56 18.15 -11.60
CA ALA A 2 51.50 18.68 -10.76
C ALA A 2 50.26 19.04 -11.58
N SER A 3 49.08 18.93 -10.97
CA SER A 3 48.16 20.07 -10.93
C SER A 3 47.13 19.89 -9.81
N MET A 4 47.13 20.86 -8.89
CA MET A 4 46.16 21.06 -7.81
C MET A 4 45.26 22.26 -8.15
N SER A 5 44.01 22.27 -7.69
CA SER A 5 43.42 23.35 -6.86
C SER A 5 41.90 23.19 -6.69
N THR A 6 41.41 23.07 -5.43
CA THR A 6 40.57 24.04 -4.66
C THR A 6 39.08 24.08 -5.06
N ALA A 7 38.05 24.23 -4.22
CA ALA A 7 37.79 24.24 -2.78
C ALA A 7 36.24 24.26 -2.61
N PHE A 8 35.74 23.87 -1.44
CA PHE A 8 34.34 23.79 -0.99
C PHE A 8 33.61 25.16 -0.85
N PRO A 9 32.45 25.29 -0.15
CA PRO A 9 31.05 24.85 -0.43
C PRO A 9 30.04 26.05 -0.38
N LYS A 10 28.84 25.97 -0.98
CA LYS A 10 27.73 26.93 -0.68
C LYS A 10 26.40 26.45 -1.28
N THR A 11 25.44 25.98 -0.48
CA THR A 11 24.34 26.73 0.17
C THR A 11 23.02 26.57 -0.58
N THR A 12 22.04 26.03 0.15
CA THR A 12 20.62 26.00 -0.17
C THR A 12 20.05 27.39 -0.45
N PRO A 13 19.04 27.48 -1.32
CA PRO A 13 17.96 28.42 -1.07
C PRO A 13 16.68 27.61 -0.87
N PHE A 14 16.37 27.31 0.40
CA PHE A 14 14.98 27.17 0.82
C PHE A 14 14.33 28.54 0.56
N LEU A 15 13.54 28.63 -0.50
CA LEU A 15 12.82 29.85 -0.86
C LEU A 15 11.60 29.96 0.07
N SER A 16 11.82 30.54 1.24
CA SER A 16 10.76 30.95 2.16
C SER A 16 10.03 32.15 1.57
N HIS A 17 8.84 31.95 1.01
CA HIS A 17 7.93 33.04 0.72
C HIS A 17 7.18 33.46 1.99
N PRO A 18 7.24 34.74 2.40
CA PRO A 18 6.41 35.26 3.47
C PRO A 18 4.95 35.32 3.01
N LEU A 19 4.04 34.66 3.75
CA LEU A 19 2.60 34.82 3.62
C LEU A 19 2.23 36.25 4.04
N THR A 20 2.17 37.15 3.05
CA THR A 20 1.58 38.48 3.22
C THR A 20 0.07 38.30 3.40
N LYS A 21 -0.41 38.59 4.61
CA LYS A 21 -1.83 38.82 4.88
C LYS A 21 -2.29 39.97 3.99
N SER A 22 -3.25 39.72 3.11
CA SER A 22 -4.10 40.77 2.54
C SER A 22 -5.51 40.55 3.07
N ASP A 23 -5.91 41.44 3.97
CA ASP A 23 -7.31 41.62 4.37
C ASP A 23 -8.06 42.21 3.17
N SER A 24 -8.93 41.40 2.56
CA SER A 24 -10.05 41.91 1.78
C SER A 24 -11.33 41.27 2.32
N LEU A 25 -11.90 41.94 3.31
CA LEU A 25 -13.21 41.63 3.86
C LEU A 25 -14.27 41.89 2.79
N ILE A 26 -14.72 40.84 2.11
CA ILE A 26 -16.04 40.85 1.45
C ILE A 26 -16.96 40.03 2.34
N ALA A 27 -17.64 40.73 3.25
CA ALA A 27 -18.68 40.18 4.09
C ALA A 27 -19.96 40.00 3.27
N THR A 28 -20.18 38.82 2.69
CA THR A 28 -21.50 38.45 2.18
C THR A 28 -22.32 37.89 3.34
N THR A 29 -23.14 38.74 3.96
CA THR A 29 -24.05 38.35 5.03
C THR A 29 -25.22 37.55 4.45
N VAL A 30 -25.17 36.23 4.60
CA VAL A 30 -26.34 35.36 4.43
C VAL A 30 -26.97 35.09 5.79
N SER A 31 -28.13 35.71 6.04
CA SER A 31 -28.92 35.53 7.24
C SER A 31 -29.79 34.26 7.13
N PHE A 32 -29.41 33.20 7.83
CA PHE A 32 -30.24 32.01 8.03
C PHE A 32 -31.01 32.09 9.35
N PRO A 33 -32.31 31.75 9.40
CA PRO A 33 -33.06 31.73 10.64
C PRO A 33 -32.56 30.59 11.55
N SER A 34 -32.00 30.98 12.69
CA SER A 34 -31.55 30.09 13.77
C SER A 34 -32.76 29.51 14.51
N SER A 35 -33.15 28.27 14.18
CA SER A 35 -33.79 27.39 15.15
C SER A 35 -32.71 26.63 15.89
N ALA A 36 -32.25 27.21 17.01
CA ALA A 36 -31.18 26.70 17.82
C ALA A 36 -31.61 25.41 18.55
N ARG A 37 -31.45 24.25 17.90
CA ARG A 37 -31.25 23.00 18.63
C ARG A 37 -29.75 22.83 18.84
N SER A 38 -29.28 23.23 20.03
CA SER A 38 -27.90 22.98 20.47
C SER A 38 -27.68 21.47 20.58
N ARG A 39 -27.35 20.83 19.46
CA ARG A 39 -26.67 19.54 19.49
C ARG A 39 -25.21 19.87 19.72
N SER A 40 -24.77 19.70 20.96
CA SER A 40 -23.37 19.63 21.35
C SER A 40 -22.61 18.81 20.30
N LEU A 41 -21.97 19.49 19.36
CA LEU A 41 -21.00 18.90 18.46
C LEU A 41 -19.83 18.52 19.36
N ARG A 42 -19.84 17.26 19.83
CA ARG A 42 -18.65 16.64 20.38
C ARG A 42 -17.60 16.82 19.29
N ARG A 43 -16.65 17.73 19.52
CA ARG A 43 -15.47 17.90 18.71
C ARG A 43 -14.75 16.57 18.79
N ALA A 44 -15.07 15.67 17.86
CA ALA A 44 -14.41 14.40 17.72
C ALA A 44 -12.96 14.77 17.45
N THR A 45 -12.12 14.65 18.48
CA THR A 45 -10.68 14.67 18.32
C THR A 45 -10.39 13.56 17.32
N LEU A 46 -10.15 13.91 16.06
CA LEU A 46 -9.63 12.98 15.06
C LEU A 46 -8.28 12.54 15.61
N ARG A 47 -8.30 11.38 16.27
CA ARG A 47 -7.13 10.77 16.87
C ARG A 47 -6.32 10.23 15.72
N VAL A 48 -5.46 11.07 15.16
CA VAL A 48 -4.48 10.68 14.14
C VAL A 48 -3.65 9.56 14.75
N ARG A 49 -3.81 8.35 14.24
CA ARG A 49 -2.99 7.20 14.60
C ARG A 49 -1.85 7.13 13.59
N SER A 50 -0.63 7.38 14.05
CA SER A 50 0.60 7.12 13.29
C SER A 50 0.95 5.64 13.38
N ALA A 51 0.14 4.78 12.76
CA ALA A 51 0.38 3.34 12.67
C ALA A 51 0.87 2.96 11.26
N LEU A 52 1.57 1.84 11.13
CA LEU A 52 1.87 1.23 9.83
C LEU A 52 0.55 0.80 9.16
N ILE A 53 0.52 0.84 7.83
CA ILE A 53 -0.65 0.40 7.04
C ILE A 53 -0.86 -1.09 7.28
N GLU A 54 -2.12 -1.46 7.51
CA GLU A 54 -2.51 -2.87 7.65
C GLU A 54 -2.53 -3.53 6.27
N PRO A 55 -2.07 -4.78 6.15
CA PRO A 55 -2.07 -5.50 4.87
C PRO A 55 -3.50 -5.76 4.38
N ASP A 56 -3.67 -5.85 3.06
CA ASP A 56 -4.95 -6.17 2.43
C ASP A 56 -5.48 -7.53 2.91
N GLY A 57 -6.77 -7.57 3.29
CA GLY A 57 -7.37 -8.74 3.94
C GLY A 57 -7.01 -8.92 5.43
N GLY A 58 -6.34 -7.93 6.04
CA GLY A 58 -6.05 -7.86 7.47
C GLY A 58 -4.84 -8.68 7.94
N LYS A 59 -4.26 -9.53 7.09
CA LYS A 59 -3.05 -10.30 7.41
C LYS A 59 -2.20 -10.53 6.15
N LEU A 60 -0.89 -10.32 6.30
CA LEU A 60 0.09 -10.65 5.26
C LEU A 60 0.13 -12.17 5.04
N VAL A 61 -0.02 -12.59 3.78
CA VAL A 61 0.02 -13.99 3.36
C VAL A 61 1.40 -14.30 2.78
N GLU A 62 2.30 -14.78 3.64
CA GLU A 62 3.61 -15.30 3.22
C GLU A 62 3.49 -16.78 2.82
N LEU A 63 4.06 -17.14 1.67
CA LEU A 63 3.99 -18.51 1.12
C LEU A 63 5.32 -19.26 1.20
N VAL A 64 6.31 -18.72 1.90
CA VAL A 64 7.58 -19.40 2.17
C VAL A 64 7.38 -20.50 3.21
N VAL A 65 7.86 -21.70 2.91
CA VAL A 65 7.80 -22.82 3.86
C VAL A 65 8.72 -22.54 5.06
N PRO A 66 8.22 -22.68 6.31
CA PRO A 66 9.04 -22.52 7.51
C PRO A 66 10.22 -23.48 7.54
N GLU A 67 11.35 -23.03 8.11
CA GLU A 67 12.62 -23.75 8.07
C GLU A 67 12.53 -25.19 8.58
N THR A 68 11.76 -25.40 9.64
CA THR A 68 11.52 -26.71 10.27
C THR A 68 10.92 -27.73 9.31
N ARG A 69 10.12 -27.29 8.33
CA ARG A 69 9.42 -28.15 7.36
C ARG A 69 10.04 -28.15 5.96
N ARG A 70 11.06 -27.33 5.70
CA ARG A 70 11.68 -27.22 4.36
C ARG A 70 12.23 -28.56 3.86
N ARG A 71 12.86 -29.34 4.74
CA ARG A 71 13.43 -30.65 4.37
C ARG A 71 12.35 -31.63 3.92
N GLU A 72 11.27 -31.71 4.68
CA GLU A 72 10.12 -32.58 4.40
C GLU A 72 9.46 -32.18 3.07
N LYS A 73 9.16 -30.88 2.89
CA LYS A 73 8.56 -30.36 1.66
C LYS A 73 9.45 -30.52 0.43
N LYS A 74 10.77 -30.41 0.59
CA LYS A 74 11.72 -30.67 -0.50
C LYS A 74 11.73 -32.14 -0.92
N HIS A 75 11.57 -33.07 0.02
CA HIS A 75 11.45 -34.49 -0.28
C HIS A 75 10.12 -34.77 -1.00
N GLU A 76 9.00 -34.30 -0.47
CA GLU A 76 7.68 -34.46 -1.09
C GLU A 76 7.64 -33.90 -2.52
N ALA A 77 8.22 -32.71 -2.74
CA ALA A 77 8.29 -32.10 -4.06
C ALA A 77 9.17 -32.88 -5.05
N ALA A 78 10.08 -33.72 -4.57
CA ALA A 78 10.94 -34.51 -5.44
C ALA A 78 10.15 -35.60 -6.18
N ASP A 79 9.11 -36.13 -5.52
CA ASP A 79 8.26 -37.23 -5.98
C ASP A 79 7.10 -36.76 -6.88
N LEU A 80 6.86 -35.44 -6.94
CA LEU A 80 5.77 -34.83 -7.72
C LEU A 80 6.21 -34.45 -9.15
N PRO A 81 5.27 -34.39 -10.11
CA PRO A 81 5.55 -33.87 -11.44
C PRO A 81 6.01 -32.42 -11.38
N ARG A 82 6.99 -32.08 -12.21
CA ARG A 82 7.65 -30.77 -12.20
C ARG A 82 7.26 -29.97 -13.43
N VAL A 83 6.99 -28.69 -13.22
CA VAL A 83 6.81 -27.71 -14.29
C VAL A 83 8.06 -26.83 -14.33
N LYS A 84 8.65 -26.68 -15.52
CA LYS A 84 9.81 -25.81 -15.70
C LYS A 84 9.33 -24.35 -15.76
N LEU A 85 9.86 -23.55 -14.84
CA LEU A 85 9.54 -22.13 -14.76
C LEU A 85 10.48 -21.31 -15.66
N THR A 86 9.93 -20.28 -16.28
CA THR A 86 10.69 -19.24 -16.97
C THR A 86 11.23 -18.22 -15.97
N ALA A 87 12.06 -17.27 -16.44
CA ALA A 87 12.57 -16.19 -15.61
C ALA A 87 11.44 -15.30 -15.05
N ILE A 88 10.40 -15.05 -15.86
CA ILE A 88 9.24 -14.25 -15.45
C ILE A 88 8.42 -14.99 -14.40
N ASP A 89 8.23 -16.30 -14.56
CA ASP A 89 7.49 -17.11 -13.58
C ASP A 89 8.19 -17.14 -12.22
N LEU A 90 9.53 -17.14 -12.20
CA LEU A 90 10.31 -17.05 -10.97
C LEU A 90 10.16 -15.68 -10.28
N GLN A 91 10.12 -14.59 -11.04
CA GLN A 91 9.86 -13.25 -10.50
C GLN A 91 8.47 -13.19 -9.85
N TRP A 92 7.45 -13.71 -10.52
CA TRP A 92 6.10 -13.79 -9.96
C TRP A 92 6.01 -14.71 -8.73
N MET A 93 6.76 -15.82 -8.72
CA MET A 93 6.88 -16.66 -7.52
C MET A 93 7.42 -15.86 -6.34
N HIS A 94 8.43 -15.01 -6.53
CA HIS A 94 8.96 -14.18 -5.43
C HIS A 94 7.92 -13.20 -4.90
N VAL A 95 7.24 -12.47 -5.78
CA VAL A 95 6.15 -11.54 -5.44
C VAL A 95 5.08 -12.24 -4.59
N LEU A 96 4.66 -13.45 -5.00
CA LEU A 96 3.70 -14.25 -4.24
C LEU A 96 4.27 -14.76 -2.92
N SER A 97 5.54 -15.16 -2.90
CA SER A 97 6.17 -15.77 -1.72
C SER A 97 6.31 -14.81 -0.54
N GLU A 98 6.67 -13.56 -0.82
CA GLU A 98 6.85 -12.49 0.18
C GLU A 98 5.52 -11.84 0.57
N GLY A 99 4.42 -12.18 -0.12
CA GLY A 99 3.08 -11.68 0.19
C GLY A 99 2.76 -10.30 -0.36
N TRP A 100 3.48 -9.81 -1.39
CA TRP A 100 3.18 -8.53 -2.05
C TRP A 100 1.79 -8.52 -2.68
N ALA A 101 1.32 -9.66 -3.17
CA ALA A 101 -0.02 -9.83 -3.72
C ALA A 101 -0.99 -10.43 -2.69
N SER A 102 -0.76 -10.20 -1.39
CA SER A 102 -1.74 -10.58 -0.36
C SER A 102 -3.10 -10.02 -0.72
N PRO A 103 -4.18 -10.83 -0.68
CA PRO A 103 -4.32 -12.09 0.06
C PRO A 103 -4.21 -13.36 -0.81
N LEU A 104 -3.61 -13.29 -2.00
CA LEU A 104 -3.46 -14.47 -2.86
C LEU A 104 -2.65 -15.57 -2.17
N ARG A 105 -3.12 -16.82 -2.34
CA ARG A 105 -2.50 -18.02 -1.74
C ARG A 105 -1.68 -18.84 -2.75
N GLY A 106 -1.47 -18.30 -3.94
CA GLY A 106 -0.79 -18.93 -5.05
C GLY A 106 -1.12 -18.23 -6.37
N PHE A 107 -0.86 -18.91 -7.49
CA PHE A 107 -1.29 -18.43 -8.79
C PHE A 107 -2.82 -18.35 -8.88
N MET A 108 -3.29 -17.29 -9.54
CA MET A 108 -4.72 -17.05 -9.70
C MET A 108 -5.43 -18.22 -10.37
N ARG A 109 -6.55 -18.63 -9.79
CA ARG A 109 -7.52 -19.52 -10.44
C ARG A 109 -8.40 -18.73 -11.40
N GLU A 110 -9.19 -19.44 -12.20
CA GLU A 110 -10.09 -18.83 -13.19
C GLU A 110 -10.99 -17.74 -12.59
N ALA A 111 -11.61 -18.00 -11.43
CA ALA A 111 -12.49 -17.03 -10.79
C ALA A 111 -11.75 -15.75 -10.36
N GLU A 112 -10.56 -15.88 -9.78
CA GLU A 112 -9.73 -14.74 -9.34
C GLU A 112 -9.21 -13.95 -10.55
N PHE A 113 -8.83 -14.67 -11.61
CA PHE A 113 -8.37 -14.07 -12.85
C PHE A 113 -9.48 -13.23 -13.52
N LEU A 114 -10.68 -13.79 -13.65
CA LEU A 114 -11.83 -13.07 -14.24
C LEU A 114 -12.24 -11.85 -13.40
N GLN A 115 -12.22 -11.97 -12.07
CA GLN A 115 -12.51 -10.84 -11.18
C GLN A 115 -11.49 -9.71 -11.35
N THR A 116 -10.20 -10.06 -11.41
CA THR A 116 -9.12 -9.09 -11.65
C THR A 116 -9.26 -8.44 -13.02
N LEU A 117 -9.56 -9.23 -14.06
CA LEU A 117 -9.72 -8.74 -15.42
C LEU A 117 -10.87 -7.74 -15.57
N HIS A 118 -12.02 -8.02 -14.95
CA HIS A 118 -13.22 -7.21 -15.11
C HIS A 118 -13.36 -6.07 -14.09
N PHE A 119 -12.89 -6.28 -12.86
CA PHE A 119 -13.15 -5.38 -11.74
C PHE A 119 -11.88 -4.85 -11.06
N ASN A 120 -10.69 -5.26 -11.51
CA ASN A 120 -9.42 -4.91 -10.89
C ASN A 120 -9.40 -5.11 -9.37
N SER A 121 -10.12 -6.14 -8.90
CA SER A 121 -10.29 -6.45 -7.48
C SER A 121 -10.59 -7.92 -7.27
N LEU A 122 -10.32 -8.44 -6.07
CA LEU A 122 -10.75 -9.75 -5.63
C LEU A 122 -11.75 -9.65 -4.49
N ARG A 123 -12.76 -10.52 -4.56
CA ARG A 123 -13.71 -10.77 -3.48
C ARG A 123 -13.23 -11.94 -2.64
N LEU A 124 -13.09 -11.71 -1.34
CA LEU A 124 -12.74 -12.76 -0.38
C LEU A 124 -14.00 -13.43 0.18
N ASP A 125 -13.82 -14.59 0.81
CA ASP A 125 -14.91 -15.38 1.42
C ASP A 125 -15.64 -14.62 2.54
N ASP A 126 -14.96 -13.67 3.19
CA ASP A 126 -15.53 -12.77 4.21
C ASP A 126 -16.37 -11.63 3.61
N GLY A 127 -16.46 -11.56 2.27
CA GLY A 127 -17.17 -10.52 1.53
C GLY A 127 -16.38 -9.22 1.38
N SER A 128 -15.14 -9.15 1.89
CA SER A 128 -14.25 -8.01 1.67
C SER A 128 -13.76 -7.95 0.21
N VAL A 129 -13.42 -6.75 -0.24
CA VAL A 129 -12.91 -6.49 -1.60
C VAL A 129 -11.54 -5.85 -1.48
N VAL A 130 -10.55 -6.44 -2.15
CA VAL A 130 -9.16 -5.98 -2.17
C VAL A 130 -8.74 -5.66 -3.60
N ASN A 131 -7.86 -4.67 -3.77
CA ASN A 131 -7.26 -4.37 -5.07
C ASN A 131 -5.95 -5.14 -5.22
N ILE A 132 -5.76 -5.84 -6.33
CA ILE A 132 -4.59 -6.70 -6.55
C ILE A 132 -3.42 -5.98 -7.23
N LEU A 133 -3.65 -4.79 -7.80
CA LEU A 133 -2.63 -4.02 -8.52
C LEU A 133 -2.19 -2.77 -7.76
N ARG A 134 -2.35 -2.76 -6.43
CA ARG A 134 -1.83 -1.68 -5.60
C ARG A 134 -0.38 -2.00 -5.20
N CYS A 135 0.57 -1.78 -6.12
CA CYS A 135 1.95 -1.54 -5.72
C CYS A 135 2.02 -0.07 -5.28
N ASP A 136 1.95 0.20 -3.96
CA ASP A 136 2.31 1.52 -3.40
C ASP A 136 3.82 1.77 -3.50
#